data_AF-A0AAV5YUC7-F1
#
_entry.id   AF-A0AAV5YUC7-F1
#
_cell.length_a   1.000
_cell.length_b   1.000
_cell.length_c   1.000
_cell.angle_alpha   90.00
_cell.angle_beta   90.00
_cell.angle_gamma   90.00
#
_symmetry.space_group_name_H-M   'P 1'
#
loop_
_entity.id
_entity.type
_entity.pdbx_description
1 polymer ?
#
loop_
_entity_poly.entity_id
_entity_poly.type
_entity_poly.pdbx_seq_one_letter_code
_entity_poly.pdbx_strand_id
1 'polypeptide(L)' 'NARVLDGGLAAWTAAGLPVESGPGTMLAEVDDVVQKPYERGRAAMEAYLRWEEALDPHGVSPHALLPEGRRA' A
#
# COMPACT_ATOMS: atom_id res chain seq x y z
N ASN A 1 -11.54 13.71 24.35
CA ASN A 1 -11.88 15.00 23.68
C ASN A 1 -11.01 15.06 22.43
N ALA A 2 -11.60 15.24 21.24
CA ALA A 2 -10.88 15.21 19.96
C ALA A 2 -11.12 16.53 19.21
N ARG A 3 -10.14 16.97 18.42
CA ARG A 3 -10.20 18.19 17.59
C ARG A 3 -9.61 17.89 16.22
N VAL A 4 -9.96 18.72 15.23
CA VAL A 4 -9.49 18.63 13.84
C VAL A 4 -8.75 19.91 13.48
N LEU A 5 -7.73 19.80 12.62
CA LEU A 5 -6.99 20.95 12.10
C LEU A 5 -7.79 21.62 10.97
N ASP A 6 -8.12 22.90 11.14
CA ASP A 6 -8.84 23.67 10.12
C ASP A 6 -8.00 23.79 8.84
N GLY A 7 -8.57 23.39 7.69
CA GLY A 7 -7.88 23.34 6.39
C GLY A 7 -6.79 22.25 6.25
N GLY A 8 -6.56 21.42 7.27
CA GLY A 8 -5.65 20.28 7.22
C GLY A 8 -4.18 20.63 6.94
N LEU A 9 -3.41 19.64 6.44
CA LEU A 9 -1.99 19.80 6.14
C LEU A 9 -1.74 20.90 5.09
N ALA A 10 -2.66 21.08 4.13
CA ALA A 10 -2.54 22.09 3.10
C ALA A 10 -2.47 23.52 3.70
N ALA A 11 -3.36 23.85 4.65
CA ALA A 11 -3.35 25.14 5.34
C ALA A 11 -2.11 25.32 6.23
N TRP A 12 -1.67 24.25 6.89
CA TRP A 12 -0.45 24.25 7.69
C TRP A 12 0.80 24.58 6.85
N THR A 13 0.95 23.92 5.70
CA THR A 13 2.05 24.18 4.77
C THR A 13 1.97 25.59 4.18
N ALA A 14 0.77 26.06 3.81
CA ALA A 14 0.57 27.43 3.30
C ALA A 14 0.93 28.52 4.33
N ALA A 15 0.80 28.23 5.62
CA ALA A 15 1.22 29.10 6.72
C ALA A 15 2.74 29.12 6.95
N GLY A 16 3.52 28.33 6.20
CA GLY A 16 4.99 28.27 6.33
C GLY A 16 5.48 27.53 7.58
N LEU A 17 4.62 26.69 8.18
CA LEU A 17 4.98 25.92 9.35
C LEU A 17 5.82 24.68 8.98
N PRO A 18 6.66 24.17 9.90
CA PRO A 18 7.54 23.02 9.62
C PRO A 18 6.75 21.76 9.26
N VAL A 19 7.31 20.97 8.35
CA VAL A 19 6.83 19.63 7.97
C VAL A 19 7.98 18.63 7.98
N GLU A 20 7.67 17.38 8.29
CA GLU A 20 8.57 16.25 8.13
C GLU A 20 8.27 15.54 6.80
N SER A 21 9.31 15.03 6.14
CA SER A 21 9.20 14.28 4.88
C SER A 21 9.59 12.83 5.08
N GLY A 22 8.94 11.93 4.32
CA GLY A 22 9.19 10.50 4.39
C GLY A 22 8.30 9.78 5.42
N PRO A 23 8.61 8.52 5.73
CA PRO A 23 7.74 7.67 6.54
C PRO A 23 7.59 8.09 8.01
N GLY A 24 8.55 8.85 8.56
CA GLY A 24 8.55 9.27 9.96
C GLY A 24 8.42 8.11 10.95
N THR A 25 7.77 8.37 12.09
CA THR A 25 7.35 7.34 13.06
C THR A 25 5.94 6.87 12.72
N MET A 26 5.80 5.66 12.17
CA MET A 26 4.49 5.09 11.86
C MET A 26 3.85 4.41 13.08
N LEU A 27 2.54 4.58 13.24
CA LEU A 27 1.76 3.98 14.33
C LEU A 27 1.25 2.56 14.00
N ALA A 28 1.26 2.19 12.71
CA ALA A 28 0.80 0.90 12.21
C ALA A 28 1.63 0.48 11.00
N GLU A 29 1.46 -0.76 10.54
CA GLU A 29 2.05 -1.23 9.29
C GLU A 29 1.45 -0.49 8.09
N VAL A 30 2.22 -0.37 7.00
CA VAL A 30 1.75 0.22 5.73
C VAL A 30 1.03 -0.85 4.93
N ASP A 31 -0.29 -0.92 5.09
CA ASP A 31 -1.18 -1.87 4.43
C ASP A 31 -2.21 -1.18 3.50
N ASP A 32 -2.14 0.14 3.37
CA ASP A 32 -3.07 0.98 2.62
C ASP A 32 -2.76 1.06 1.12
N VAL A 33 -1.62 0.51 0.68
CA VAL A 33 -1.18 0.50 -0.73
C VAL A 33 -0.78 -0.90 -1.19
N VAL A 34 -1.49 -1.40 -2.22
CA VAL A 34 -1.07 -2.59 -2.96
C VAL A 34 -0.05 -2.17 -4.04
N GLN A 35 1.23 -2.44 -3.79
CA GLN A 35 2.29 -2.21 -4.78
C GLN A 35 2.09 -3.11 -6.00
N LYS A 36 2.21 -2.53 -7.20
CA LYS A 36 2.03 -3.26 -8.45
C LYS A 36 3.18 -4.25 -8.68
N PRO A 37 2.93 -5.41 -9.29
CA PRO A 37 3.96 -6.44 -9.50
C PRO A 37 5.21 -5.92 -10.22
N TYR A 38 5.05 -5.06 -11.22
CA TYR A 38 6.17 -4.49 -11.97
C TYR A 38 6.99 -3.45 -11.20
N GLU A 39 6.47 -2.89 -10.11
CA GLU A 39 7.22 -2.04 -9.18
C GLU A 39 8.09 -2.88 -8.23
N ARG A 40 7.81 -4.18 -8.12
CA ARG A 40 8.47 -5.15 -7.22
C ARG A 40 9.43 -6.09 -7.94
N GLY A 41 9.67 -5.85 -9.23
CA GLY A 41 10.61 -6.60 -10.05
C GLY A 41 10.06 -7.91 -10.64
N ARG A 42 10.90 -8.58 -11.43
CA ARG A 42 10.52 -9.71 -12.28
C ARG A 42 9.84 -10.86 -11.53
N ALA A 43 10.35 -11.25 -10.36
CA ALA A 43 9.78 -12.37 -9.60
C ALA A 43 8.33 -12.10 -9.16
N ALA A 44 8.02 -10.85 -8.80
CA ALA A 44 6.66 -10.44 -8.45
C ALA A 44 5.74 -10.43 -9.68
N MET A 45 6.26 -9.97 -10.83
CA MET A 45 5.53 -10.05 -12.10
C MET A 45 5.21 -11.51 -12.48
N GLU A 46 6.18 -12.41 -12.39
CA GLU A 46 5.97 -13.83 -12.71
C GLU A 46 4.99 -14.50 -11.73
N ALA A 47 5.00 -14.11 -10.44
CA ALA A 47 4.02 -14.58 -9.48
C ALA A 47 2.60 -14.08 -9.80
N TYR A 48 2.47 -12.81 -10.18
CA TYR A 48 1.21 -12.23 -10.63
C TYR A 48 0.65 -12.96 -11.85
N LEU A 49 1.47 -13.19 -12.87
CA LEU A 49 1.07 -13.90 -14.09
C LEU A 49 0.63 -15.33 -13.81
N ARG A 50 1.38 -16.08 -13.00
CA ARG A 50 0.98 -17.43 -12.58
C ARG A 50 -0.35 -17.43 -11.82
N TRP A 51 -0.58 -16.42 -10.97
CA TRP A 51 -1.84 -16.27 -10.26
C TRP A 51 -3.00 -16.02 -11.24
N GLU A 52 -2.84 -15.09 -12.19
CA GLU A 52 -3.86 -14.75 -13.20
C GLU A 52 -4.19 -15.92 -14.13
N GLU A 53 -3.17 -16.63 -14.63
CA GLU A 53 -3.36 -17.75 -15.56
C GLU A 53 -4.15 -18.91 -14.94
N ALA A 54 -4.04 -19.10 -13.62
CA ALA A 54 -4.74 -20.16 -12.88
C ALA A 54 -6.02 -19.67 -12.17
N LEU A 55 -6.44 -18.42 -12.41
CA LEU A 55 -7.62 -17.83 -11.78
C LEU A 55 -8.91 -18.43 -12.37
N ASP A 56 -9.74 -19.01 -11.50
CA ASP A 56 -11.00 -19.62 -11.91
C ASP A 56 -12.16 -18.59 -12.02
N PRO A 57 -13.35 -18.97 -12.53
CA PRO A 57 -14.51 -18.08 -12.61
C PRO A 57 -15.05 -17.60 -11.26
N HIS A 58 -14.62 -18.20 -10.16
CA HIS A 58 -14.98 -17.79 -8.80
C HIS A 58 -13.93 -16.85 -8.17
N GLY A 59 -12.88 -16.49 -8.92
CA GLY A 59 -11.82 -15.60 -8.45
C GLY A 59 -10.82 -16.30 -7.51
N VAL A 60 -10.73 -17.63 -7.56
CA VAL A 60 -9.80 -18.41 -6.75
C VAL A 60 -8.65 -18.89 -7.64
N SER A 61 -7.42 -18.76 -7.14
CA SER A 61 -6.22 -19.30 -7.77
C SER A 61 -5.46 -20.15 -6.75
N PRO A 62 -4.91 -21.31 -7.15
CA PRO A 62 -4.08 -22.13 -6.28
C PRO A 62 -2.71 -21.48 -5.98
N HIS A 63 -2.34 -20.43 -6.72
CA HIS A 63 -1.11 -19.68 -6.51
C HIS A 63 -1.38 -18.45 -5.65
N ALA A 64 -0.47 -18.14 -4.73
CA ALA A 64 -0.59 -16.93 -3.93
C ALA A 64 -0.16 -15.69 -4.74
N LEU A 65 -1.01 -14.66 -4.76
CA LEU A 65 -0.71 -13.36 -5.36
C LEU A 65 0.38 -12.61 -4.57
N LEU A 66 0.34 -12.72 -3.24
CA LEU A 66 1.30 -12.11 -2.32
C LEU A 66 2.09 -13.21 -1.59
N PRO A 67 3.37 -12.96 -1.23
CA PRO A 67 4.12 -13.89 -0.38
C PRO A 67 3.38 -14.13 0.94
N GLU A 68 3.43 -15.34 1.46
CA GLU A 68 2.89 -15.66 2.78
C GLU A 68 3.56 -14.77 3.85
N GLY A 69 2.75 -14.11 4.68
CA GLY A 69 3.22 -13.22 5.75
C GLY A 69 2.75 -11.76 5.66
N ARG A 70 2.17 -11.33 4.53
CA ARG A 70 1.36 -10.10 4.44
C ARG A 70 -0.07 -10.48 4.11
N ARG A 71 -0.82 -10.89 5.13
CA ARG A 71 -2.28 -10.72 5.06
C ARG A 71 -2.51 -9.25 5.40
N ALA A 72 -3.22 -8.56 4.51
CA ALA A 72 -3.84 -7.28 4.85
C ALA A 72 -4.77 -7.45 6.07
#